data_AF-A0A4Q3C6A7-F1
#
_entry.id   AF-A0A4Q3C6A7-F1
#
_cell.length_a   1.000
_cell.length_b   1.000
_cell.length_c   1.000
_cell.angle_alpha   90.00
_cell.angle_beta   90.00
_cell.angle_gamma   90.00
#
_symmetry.space_group_name_H-M   'P 1'
#
loop_
_entity.id
_entity.type
_entity.pdbx_description
1 polymer ?
#
loop_
_entity_poly.entity_id
_entity_poly.type
_entity_poly.pdbx_seq_one_letter_code
_entity_poly.pdbx_strand_id
1 'polypeptide(L)'
;MKVTLINTSDAGGGAPAACMRLLKALALKQVDVAMAVQQKKTAEVRVQSVTGSKTGRINFFRERLPFMFFYEKDKSVRFAFSTANAGNDIAAEAIIDNADVLHLNWTNAGFQSINNLKQLFALNKPVVWTLHDMWAFTGGCHYSGGCDHFVNQCGNCWMLRKPHKNDLSHTGWLNKFSMLDEAKNLTIVTCSNWLGNMARQSSLL
;
A
#
# COMPACT_ATOMS: atom_id res chain seq x y z
N MET A 1 10.34 22.04 -5.62
CA MET A 1 9.69 20.73 -5.79
C MET A 1 9.20 20.26 -4.44
N LYS A 2 7.89 20.02 -4.32
CA LYS A 2 7.19 19.54 -3.12
C LYS A 2 6.94 18.05 -3.22
N VAL A 3 7.39 17.29 -2.22
CA VAL A 3 7.26 15.84 -2.18
C VAL A 3 6.40 15.43 -0.98
N THR A 4 5.32 14.70 -1.23
CA THR A 4 4.50 14.14 -0.15
C THR A 4 4.72 12.63 -0.07
N LEU A 5 5.36 12.19 1.01
CA LEU A 5 5.47 10.78 1.36
C LEU A 5 4.15 10.29 1.93
N ILE A 6 3.68 9.12 1.53
CA ILE A 6 2.38 8.57 1.96
C ILE A 6 2.61 7.20 2.60
N ASN A 7 2.20 7.05 3.86
CA ASN A 7 2.37 5.80 4.61
C ASN A 7 1.29 5.63 5.70
N THR A 8 0.89 4.42 6.06
CA THR A 8 -0.18 4.20 7.05
C THR A 8 0.14 4.79 8.44
N SER A 9 1.42 4.80 8.83
CA SER A 9 1.88 5.28 10.15
C SER A 9 3.23 5.99 10.00
N ASP A 10 3.61 6.84 10.94
CA ASP A 10 4.95 7.44 11.01
C ASP A 10 5.91 6.66 11.94
N ALA A 11 5.41 5.68 12.71
CA ALA A 11 6.20 4.79 13.56
C ALA A 11 5.58 3.39 13.74
N GLY A 12 6.34 2.46 14.34
CA GLY A 12 5.86 1.15 14.82
C GLY A 12 6.01 -0.03 13.86
N GLY A 13 6.86 0.07 12.83
CA GLY A 13 7.11 -1.01 11.87
C GLY A 13 8.26 -0.71 10.90
N GLY A 14 8.57 -1.65 10.00
CA GLY A 14 9.66 -1.51 9.02
C GLY A 14 9.42 -0.41 7.99
N ALA A 15 8.29 -0.45 7.29
CA ALA A 15 7.88 0.57 6.31
C ALA A 15 7.84 2.00 6.91
N PRO A 16 7.19 2.27 8.07
CA PRO A 16 7.24 3.60 8.66
C PRO A 16 8.63 4.03 9.09
N ALA A 17 9.48 3.13 9.60
CA ALA A 17 10.86 3.47 9.95
C ALA A 17 11.68 3.87 8.70
N ALA A 18 11.52 3.13 7.59
CA ALA A 18 12.17 3.46 6.32
C ALA A 18 11.66 4.78 5.73
N CYS A 19 10.34 4.99 5.72
CA CYS A 19 9.70 6.23 5.25
C CYS A 19 10.16 7.45 6.08
N MET A 20 10.28 7.30 7.41
CA MET A 20 10.79 8.35 8.30
C MET A 20 12.26 8.67 8.05
N ARG A 21 13.10 7.66 7.76
CA ARG A 21 14.50 7.88 7.35
C ARG A 21 14.58 8.66 6.04
N LEU A 22 13.72 8.31 5.07
CA LEU A 22 13.62 9.02 3.80
C LEU A 22 13.18 10.48 3.99
N LEU A 23 12.15 10.73 4.80
CA LEU A 23 11.70 12.08 5.17
C LEU A 23 12.87 12.93 5.66
N LYS A 24 13.63 12.40 6.62
CA LYS A 24 14.78 13.10 7.21
C LYS A 24 15.89 13.33 6.19
N ALA A 25 16.20 12.34 5.35
CA ALA A 25 17.23 12.45 4.33
C ALA A 25 16.89 13.51 3.28
N LEU A 26 15.64 13.54 2.80
CA LEU A 26 15.16 14.55 1.86
C LEU A 26 15.16 15.95 2.48
N ALA A 27 14.71 16.08 3.73
CA ALA A 27 14.75 17.34 4.45
C ALA A 27 16.20 17.85 4.66
N LEU A 28 17.15 16.96 4.95
CA LEU A 28 18.58 17.31 5.03
C LEU A 28 19.14 17.81 3.70
N LYS A 29 18.56 17.37 2.58
CA LYS A 29 18.87 17.85 1.23
C LYS A 29 18.03 19.07 0.82
N GLN A 30 17.35 19.70 1.77
CA GLN A 30 16.53 20.91 1.57
C GLN A 30 15.40 20.73 0.54
N VAL A 31 14.94 19.49 0.36
CA VAL A 31 13.71 19.22 -0.40
C VAL A 31 12.52 19.63 0.47
N ASP A 32 11.54 20.32 -0.12
CA ASP A 32 10.25 20.57 0.54
C ASP A 32 9.48 19.25 0.61
N VAL A 33 9.57 18.60 1.77
CA VAL A 33 9.05 17.25 1.99
C VAL A 33 8.14 17.20 3.21
N ALA A 34 6.99 16.57 3.04
CA ALA A 34 6.04 16.28 4.11
C ALA A 34 5.62 14.81 4.05
N MET A 35 5.00 14.32 5.13
CA MET A 35 4.51 12.95 5.22
C MET A 35 3.02 12.94 5.59
N ALA A 36 2.18 12.42 4.71
CA ALA A 36 0.78 12.13 4.95
C ALA A 36 0.61 10.73 5.56
N VAL A 37 -0.02 10.63 6.72
CA VAL A 37 -0.27 9.35 7.41
C VAL A 37 -1.71 9.16 7.86
N GLN A 38 -2.13 7.92 8.03
CA GLN A 38 -3.36 7.61 8.77
C GLN A 38 -3.17 7.74 10.28
N GLN A 39 -2.01 7.31 10.79
CA GLN A 39 -1.70 7.31 12.23
C GLN A 39 -0.43 8.11 12.49
N LYS A 40 -0.60 9.34 13.01
CA LYS A 40 0.51 10.11 13.55
C LYS A 40 0.80 9.69 14.99
N LYS A 41 2.00 9.16 15.23
CA LYS A 41 2.49 8.65 16.53
C LYS A 41 3.72 9.40 17.03
N THR A 42 4.36 10.21 16.19
CA THR A 42 5.53 11.00 16.54
C THR A 42 5.20 12.50 16.60
N ALA A 43 6.09 13.26 17.23
CA ALA A 43 6.02 14.73 17.26
C ALA A 43 6.68 15.39 16.03
N GLU A 44 7.03 14.63 14.98
CA GLU A 44 7.66 15.19 13.78
C GLU A 44 6.72 16.21 13.12
N VAL A 45 7.25 17.41 12.88
CA VAL A 45 6.49 18.57 12.41
C VAL A 45 6.06 18.43 10.95
N ARG A 46 6.86 17.71 10.15
CA ARG A 46 6.57 17.45 8.73
C ARG A 46 5.55 16.34 8.51
N VAL A 47 5.10 15.66 9.56
CA VAL A 47 4.09 14.59 9.48
C VAL A 47 2.71 15.17 9.74
N GLN A 48 1.74 14.88 8.88
CA GLN A 48 0.34 15.28 9.00
C GLN A 48 -0.58 14.05 8.93
N SER A 49 -1.59 14.02 9.81
CA SER A 49 -2.63 12.99 9.75
C SER A 49 -3.68 13.40 8.73
N VAL A 50 -3.85 12.61 7.66
CA VAL A 50 -4.83 12.85 6.58
C VAL A 50 -6.09 12.00 6.75
N THR A 51 -6.28 11.46 7.94
CA THR A 51 -7.43 10.62 8.27
C THR A 51 -7.82 10.85 9.72
N GLY A 52 -9.11 11.00 9.98
CA GLY A 52 -9.64 11.07 11.33
C GLY A 52 -9.43 9.75 12.07
N SER A 53 -9.01 9.81 13.34
CA SER A 53 -8.65 8.62 14.14
C SER A 53 -9.77 7.57 14.22
N LYS A 54 -11.04 8.01 14.33
CA LYS A 54 -12.22 7.13 14.33
C LYS A 54 -12.41 6.46 12.97
N THR A 55 -12.33 7.22 11.87
CA THR A 55 -12.48 6.72 10.50
C THR A 55 -11.41 5.69 10.17
N GLY A 56 -10.14 5.97 10.47
CA GLY A 56 -9.05 5.03 10.27
C GLY A 56 -9.24 3.72 11.04
N ARG A 57 -9.74 3.79 12.29
CA ARG A 57 -10.06 2.60 13.09
C ARG A 57 -11.23 1.82 12.51
N ILE A 58 -12.29 2.48 12.05
CA ILE A 58 -13.42 1.83 11.39
C ILE A 58 -12.95 1.11 10.12
N ASN A 59 -12.17 1.78 9.27
CA ASN A 59 -11.67 1.19 8.03
C ASN A 59 -10.74 0.00 8.28
N PHE A 60 -9.87 0.07 9.29
CA PHE A 60 -9.07 -1.07 9.72
C PHE A 60 -9.93 -2.30 10.02
N PHE A 61 -11.00 -2.15 10.80
CA PHE A 61 -11.90 -3.27 11.10
C PHE A 61 -12.73 -3.70 9.89
N ARG A 62 -13.16 -2.77 9.02
CA ARG A 62 -13.88 -3.09 7.77
C ARG A 62 -13.02 -3.89 6.79
N GLU A 63 -11.73 -3.63 6.74
CA GLU A 63 -10.79 -4.46 5.96
C GLU A 63 -10.58 -5.82 6.65
N ARG A 64 -10.30 -5.80 7.96
CA ARG A 64 -9.77 -6.97 8.65
C ARG A 64 -10.83 -7.99 9.09
N LEU A 65 -11.98 -7.57 9.59
CA LEU A 65 -12.99 -8.48 10.12
C LEU A 65 -13.57 -9.43 9.05
N PRO A 66 -13.93 -8.97 7.83
CA PRO A 66 -14.40 -9.88 6.80
C PRO A 66 -13.35 -10.93 6.43
N PHE A 67 -12.07 -10.52 6.32
CA PHE A 67 -10.97 -11.46 6.10
C PHE A 67 -10.92 -12.53 7.19
N MET A 68 -10.93 -12.12 8.45
CA MET A 68 -10.87 -13.03 9.60
C MET A 68 -12.04 -14.03 9.63
N PHE A 69 -13.27 -13.56 9.44
CA PHE A 69 -14.43 -14.44 9.59
C PHE A 69 -14.63 -15.37 8.40
N PHE A 70 -14.37 -14.91 7.17
CA PHE A 70 -14.77 -15.63 5.97
C PHE A 70 -13.61 -16.24 5.17
N TYR A 71 -12.40 -15.68 5.28
CA TYR A 71 -11.31 -16.00 4.34
C TYR A 71 -10.05 -16.53 5.00
N GLU A 72 -9.72 -16.16 6.25
CA GLU A 72 -8.48 -16.59 6.90
C GLU A 72 -8.44 -18.11 7.06
N LYS A 73 -7.36 -18.73 6.58
CA LYS A 73 -7.10 -20.16 6.78
C LYS A 73 -6.92 -20.48 8.26
N ASP A 74 -6.07 -19.71 8.93
CA ASP A 74 -5.78 -19.80 10.36
C ASP A 74 -5.21 -18.48 10.88
N LYS A 75 -4.89 -18.39 12.18
CA LYS A 75 -4.44 -17.15 12.81
C LYS A 75 -3.08 -16.65 12.32
N SER A 76 -2.23 -17.51 11.75
CA SER A 76 -0.88 -17.14 11.30
C SER A 76 -0.90 -16.21 10.07
N VAL A 77 -1.92 -16.33 9.22
CA VAL A 77 -2.05 -15.55 7.98
C VAL A 77 -2.83 -14.25 8.17
N ARG A 78 -3.41 -14.03 9.36
CA ARG A 78 -4.30 -12.90 9.67
C ARG A 78 -3.71 -11.54 9.30
N PHE A 79 -2.41 -11.36 9.49
CA PHE A 79 -1.69 -10.13 9.15
C PHE A 79 -0.74 -10.27 7.95
N ALA A 80 -0.70 -11.45 7.33
CA ALA A 80 0.10 -11.73 6.14
C ALA A 80 -0.64 -11.40 4.84
N PHE A 81 -1.94 -11.11 4.92
CA PHE A 81 -2.79 -10.74 3.79
C PHE A 81 -3.57 -9.46 4.07
N SER A 82 -3.69 -8.58 3.08
CA SER A 82 -4.51 -7.37 3.11
C SER A 82 -5.37 -7.27 1.86
N THR A 83 -6.66 -7.06 2.05
CA THR A 83 -7.64 -6.93 0.95
C THR A 83 -7.68 -5.53 0.38
N ALA A 84 -7.31 -4.51 1.18
CA ALA A 84 -7.47 -3.08 0.84
C ALA A 84 -8.83 -2.76 0.20
N ASN A 85 -9.91 -3.34 0.74
CA ASN A 85 -11.29 -3.10 0.32
C ASN A 85 -11.97 -1.99 1.14
N ALA A 86 -11.26 -1.41 2.11
CA ALA A 86 -11.70 -0.27 2.90
C ALA A 86 -10.52 0.69 3.10
N GLY A 87 -10.79 1.99 3.02
CA GLY A 87 -9.77 3.04 3.06
C GLY A 87 -10.38 4.43 3.08
N ASN A 88 -9.53 5.43 2.95
CA ASN A 88 -9.88 6.84 2.96
C ASN A 88 -9.43 7.47 1.66
N ASP A 89 -10.30 8.21 1.00
CA ASP A 89 -9.90 9.03 -0.13
C ASP A 89 -9.14 10.24 0.42
N ILE A 90 -7.89 10.40 -0.02
CA ILE A 90 -7.01 11.52 0.37
C ILE A 90 -6.67 12.40 -0.83
N ALA A 91 -7.23 12.14 -2.01
CA ALA A 91 -6.85 12.82 -3.25
C ALA A 91 -7.08 14.34 -3.18
N ALA A 92 -8.10 14.78 -2.43
CA ALA A 92 -8.45 16.18 -2.24
C ALA A 92 -7.76 16.85 -1.01
N GLU A 93 -6.94 16.11 -0.26
CA GLU A 93 -6.23 16.69 0.88
C GLU A 93 -5.19 17.71 0.40
N ALA A 94 -5.10 18.85 1.09
CA ALA A 94 -4.21 19.93 0.68
C ALA A 94 -2.74 19.50 0.55
N ILE A 95 -2.27 18.56 1.39
CA ILE A 95 -0.91 18.01 1.33
C ILE A 95 -0.67 17.15 0.07
N ILE A 96 -1.73 16.61 -0.53
CA ILE A 96 -1.70 15.82 -1.77
C ILE A 96 -1.83 16.74 -2.98
N ASP A 97 -2.80 17.64 -2.95
CA ASP A 97 -3.06 18.61 -4.03
C ASP A 97 -1.85 19.52 -4.29
N ASN A 98 -1.21 20.02 -3.22
CA ASN A 98 -0.04 20.89 -3.34
C ASN A 98 1.28 20.16 -3.66
N ALA A 99 1.29 18.83 -3.76
CA ALA A 99 2.50 18.08 -4.02
C ALA A 99 2.84 18.04 -5.52
N ASP A 100 4.11 18.20 -5.86
CA ASP A 100 4.64 17.97 -7.20
C ASP A 100 4.90 16.48 -7.45
N VAL A 101 5.27 15.74 -6.40
CA VAL A 101 5.52 14.29 -6.44
C VAL A 101 4.85 13.61 -5.25
N LEU A 102 4.14 12.51 -5.50
CA LEU A 102 3.61 11.63 -4.48
C LEU A 102 4.55 10.43 -4.32
N HIS A 103 4.94 10.10 -3.09
CA HIS A 103 5.83 8.98 -2.83
C HIS A 103 5.17 7.96 -1.89
N LEU A 104 4.56 6.94 -2.49
CA LEU A 104 3.91 5.85 -1.80
C LEU A 104 4.91 4.92 -1.11
N ASN A 105 4.59 4.54 0.12
CA ASN A 105 5.26 3.49 0.88
C ASN A 105 4.25 2.36 1.16
N TRP A 106 3.91 2.11 2.42
CA TRP A 106 2.95 1.07 2.80
C TRP A 106 1.61 1.69 3.18
N THR A 107 0.54 1.33 2.47
CA THR A 107 -0.77 2.03 2.53
C THR A 107 -1.94 1.13 2.96
N ASN A 108 -1.66 -0.09 3.42
CA ASN A 108 -2.66 -1.06 3.87
C ASN A 108 -3.15 -0.78 5.31
N ALA A 109 -3.93 -1.70 5.89
CA ALA A 109 -4.51 -1.61 7.23
C ALA A 109 -5.50 -0.44 7.39
N GLY A 110 -6.43 -0.37 6.44
CA GLY A 110 -7.55 0.56 6.42
C GLY A 110 -7.20 1.97 5.96
N PHE A 111 -5.96 2.22 5.49
CA PHE A 111 -5.56 3.56 5.06
C PHE A 111 -6.02 3.87 3.64
N GLN A 112 -5.50 3.18 2.62
CA GLN A 112 -5.92 3.34 1.24
C GLN A 112 -6.55 2.03 0.74
N SER A 113 -7.76 2.12 0.20
CA SER A 113 -8.32 1.01 -0.58
C SER A 113 -7.74 1.01 -2.00
N ILE A 114 -7.89 -0.09 -2.74
CA ILE A 114 -7.52 -0.13 -4.17
C ILE A 114 -8.24 0.99 -4.95
N ASN A 115 -9.51 1.27 -4.62
CA ASN A 115 -10.24 2.36 -5.25
C ASN A 115 -9.68 3.74 -4.87
N ASN A 116 -9.20 3.94 -3.64
CA ASN A 116 -8.54 5.20 -3.27
C ASN A 116 -7.20 5.39 -3.97
N LEU A 117 -6.44 4.31 -4.15
CA LEU A 117 -5.20 4.35 -4.94
C LEU A 117 -5.49 4.69 -6.41
N LYS A 118 -6.58 4.16 -7.00
CA LYS A 118 -7.04 4.58 -8.34
C LYS A 118 -7.33 6.08 -8.41
N GLN A 119 -8.09 6.61 -7.46
CA GLN A 119 -8.39 8.04 -7.38
C GLN A 119 -7.11 8.87 -7.27
N LEU A 120 -6.13 8.40 -6.49
CA LEU A 120 -4.83 9.06 -6.34
C LEU A 120 -4.02 9.04 -7.65
N PHE A 121 -4.02 7.93 -8.37
CA PHE A 121 -3.35 7.81 -9.67
C PHE A 121 -4.04 8.63 -10.77
N ALA A 122 -5.36 8.77 -10.71
CA ALA A 122 -6.14 9.59 -11.63
C ALA A 122 -5.80 11.10 -11.54
N LEU A 123 -5.14 11.55 -10.47
CA LEU A 123 -4.59 12.92 -10.39
C LEU A 123 -3.48 13.17 -11.42
N ASN A 124 -2.92 12.12 -12.03
CA ASN A 124 -1.84 12.15 -13.03
C ASN A 124 -0.56 12.89 -12.58
N LYS A 125 -0.40 13.09 -11.26
CA LYS A 125 0.84 13.56 -10.64
C LYS A 125 1.92 12.46 -10.76
N PRO A 126 3.21 12.81 -10.85
CA PRO A 126 4.29 11.84 -10.70
C PRO A 126 4.18 11.08 -9.38
N VAL A 127 4.11 9.74 -9.47
CA VAL A 127 4.06 8.85 -8.32
C VAL A 127 5.28 7.95 -8.29
N VAL A 128 6.01 7.95 -7.17
CA VAL A 128 7.02 6.93 -6.85
C VAL A 128 6.43 5.98 -5.82
N TRP A 129 6.50 4.67 -6.04
CA TRP A 129 6.09 3.69 -5.03
C TRP A 129 7.27 2.83 -4.61
N THR A 130 7.74 3.04 -3.37
CA THR A 130 8.71 2.14 -2.74
C THR A 130 8.02 0.92 -2.16
N LEU A 131 8.30 -0.24 -2.77
CA LEU A 131 7.81 -1.51 -2.28
C LEU A 131 8.63 -1.95 -1.06
N HIS A 132 7.93 -2.13 0.06
CA HIS A 132 8.47 -2.71 1.30
C HIS A 132 8.16 -4.21 1.43
N ASP A 133 7.23 -4.70 0.62
CA ASP A 133 6.73 -6.07 0.61
C ASP A 133 6.17 -6.39 -0.79
N MET A 134 5.57 -7.57 -0.96
CA MET A 134 5.07 -8.05 -2.25
C MET A 134 3.62 -7.66 -2.55
N TRP A 135 2.93 -6.93 -1.66
CA TRP A 135 1.48 -6.73 -1.73
C TRP A 135 1.03 -6.05 -3.03
N ALA A 136 1.82 -5.10 -3.53
CA ALA A 136 1.50 -4.31 -4.72
C ALA A 136 1.37 -5.17 -5.99
N PHE A 137 2.05 -6.32 -6.04
CA PHE A 137 2.07 -7.20 -7.21
C PHE A 137 1.57 -8.63 -6.92
N THR A 138 1.00 -8.88 -5.74
CA THR A 138 0.29 -10.13 -5.44
C THR A 138 -1.21 -9.90 -5.33
N GLY A 139 -1.99 -10.97 -5.22
CA GLY A 139 -3.42 -10.93 -4.96
C GLY A 139 -3.81 -10.34 -3.60
N GLY A 140 -2.85 -10.09 -2.69
CA GLY A 140 -3.11 -9.50 -1.38
C GLY A 140 -2.18 -9.98 -0.27
N CYS A 141 -1.32 -10.97 -0.51
CA CYS A 141 -0.30 -11.38 0.47
C CYS A 141 0.90 -10.41 0.48
N HIS A 142 1.43 -10.12 1.67
CA HIS A 142 2.64 -9.30 1.82
C HIS A 142 3.92 -10.06 1.48
N TYR A 143 3.87 -11.39 1.53
CA TYR A 143 4.97 -12.27 1.14
C TYR A 143 4.38 -13.56 0.56
N SER A 144 4.82 -13.97 -0.62
CA SER A 144 4.25 -15.13 -1.31
C SER A 144 4.79 -16.47 -0.79
N GLY A 145 5.94 -16.46 -0.11
CA GLY A 145 6.66 -17.67 0.26
C GLY A 145 7.10 -18.44 -0.99
N GLY A 146 6.78 -19.73 -1.07
CA GLY A 146 7.04 -20.56 -2.24
C GLY A 146 6.00 -20.44 -3.37
N CYS A 147 4.96 -19.61 -3.20
CA CYS A 147 3.94 -19.41 -4.23
C CYS A 147 4.42 -18.41 -5.29
N ASP A 148 4.26 -18.76 -6.57
CA ASP A 148 4.62 -17.97 -7.76
C ASP A 148 3.41 -17.54 -8.59
N HIS A 149 2.18 -17.77 -8.13
CA HIS A 149 0.97 -17.47 -8.93
C HIS A 149 0.82 -15.98 -9.29
N PHE A 150 1.54 -15.08 -8.61
CA PHE A 150 1.61 -13.66 -8.94
C PHE A 150 2.34 -13.35 -10.26
N VAL A 151 3.10 -14.33 -10.80
CA VAL A 151 3.70 -14.27 -12.13
C VAL A 151 2.64 -14.20 -13.22
N ASN A 152 1.50 -14.89 -13.01
CA ASN A 152 0.40 -14.95 -13.97
C ASN A 152 -0.80 -14.15 -13.47
N GLN A 153 -1.74 -14.80 -12.80
CA GLN A 153 -2.89 -14.16 -12.18
C GLN A 153 -3.13 -14.95 -10.91
N CYS A 154 -3.03 -14.30 -9.74
CA CYS A 154 -3.17 -15.01 -8.47
C CYS A 154 -4.48 -15.82 -8.41
N GLY A 155 -4.52 -16.80 -7.53
CA GLY A 155 -5.60 -17.76 -7.34
C GLY A 155 -5.05 -18.94 -6.56
N ASN A 156 -5.91 -19.86 -6.11
CA ASN A 156 -5.52 -21.02 -5.29
C ASN A 156 -4.59 -20.64 -4.12
N CYS A 157 -4.88 -19.54 -3.43
CA CYS A 157 -3.99 -18.97 -2.43
C CYS A 157 -3.99 -19.81 -1.15
N TRP A 158 -2.82 -20.30 -0.77
CA TRP A 158 -2.62 -21.15 0.41
C TRP A 158 -2.93 -20.43 1.74
N MET A 159 -3.02 -19.11 1.75
CA MET A 159 -3.41 -18.32 2.94
C MET A 159 -4.94 -18.25 3.15
N LEU A 160 -5.73 -18.72 2.18
CA LEU A 160 -7.19 -18.68 2.26
C LEU A 160 -7.75 -20.01 2.76
N ARG A 161 -8.86 -19.94 3.50
CA ARG A 161 -9.58 -21.11 4.04
C ARG A 161 -10.07 -22.08 2.97
N LYS A 162 -10.46 -21.54 1.82
CA LYS A 162 -10.95 -22.29 0.65
C LYS A 162 -10.22 -21.81 -0.60
N PRO A 163 -8.99 -22.27 -0.85
CA PRO A 163 -8.24 -21.91 -2.05
C PRO A 163 -9.01 -22.36 -3.31
N HIS A 164 -9.08 -21.48 -4.31
CA HIS A 164 -9.78 -21.76 -5.57
C HIS A 164 -9.23 -20.85 -6.67
N LYS A 165 -9.37 -21.23 -7.95
CA LYS A 165 -8.90 -20.43 -9.09
C LYS A 165 -9.38 -18.97 -9.03
N ASN A 166 -10.65 -18.75 -8.67
CA ASN A 166 -11.29 -17.43 -8.56
C ASN A 166 -11.46 -16.97 -7.09
N ASP A 167 -10.51 -17.30 -6.22
CA ASP A 167 -10.58 -16.92 -4.81
C ASP A 167 -10.28 -15.42 -4.58
N LEU A 168 -10.25 -15.00 -3.31
CA LEU A 168 -10.02 -13.62 -2.92
C LEU A 168 -8.70 -13.05 -3.47
N SER A 169 -7.67 -13.89 -3.65
CA SER A 169 -6.39 -13.46 -4.21
C SER A 169 -6.50 -13.19 -5.71
N HIS A 170 -7.32 -13.95 -6.45
CA HIS A 170 -7.60 -13.67 -7.85
C HIS A 170 -8.35 -12.35 -8.02
N THR A 171 -9.40 -12.13 -7.22
CA THR A 171 -10.14 -10.87 -7.20
C THR A 171 -9.24 -9.69 -6.84
N GLY A 172 -8.37 -9.85 -5.84
CA GLY A 172 -7.39 -8.83 -5.46
C GLY A 172 -6.38 -8.53 -6.58
N TRP A 173 -5.97 -9.55 -7.33
CA TRP A 173 -5.10 -9.37 -8.51
C TRP A 173 -5.82 -8.59 -9.61
N LEU A 174 -7.07 -8.94 -9.95
CA LEU A 174 -7.86 -8.24 -10.97
C LEU A 174 -8.07 -6.76 -10.62
N ASN A 175 -8.36 -6.48 -9.35
CA ASN A 175 -8.53 -5.10 -8.88
C ASN A 175 -7.22 -4.30 -8.98
N LYS A 176 -6.08 -4.92 -8.64
CA LYS A 176 -4.77 -4.27 -8.77
C LYS A 176 -4.34 -4.11 -10.23
N PHE A 177 -4.63 -5.07 -11.10
CA PHE A 177 -4.41 -4.95 -12.55
C PHE A 177 -5.13 -3.71 -13.08
N SER A 178 -6.43 -3.58 -12.78
CA SER A 178 -7.19 -2.41 -13.22
C SER A 178 -6.70 -1.10 -12.59
N MET A 179 -6.21 -1.12 -11.34
CA MET A 179 -5.62 0.06 -10.69
C MET A 179 -4.31 0.49 -11.33
N LEU A 180 -3.43 -0.46 -11.67
CA LEU A 180 -2.11 -0.18 -12.23
C LEU A 180 -2.21 0.21 -13.71
N ASP A 181 -3.18 -0.32 -14.45
CA ASP A 181 -3.43 0.10 -15.84
C ASP A 181 -3.78 1.59 -15.96
N GLU A 182 -4.46 2.17 -14.95
CA GLU A 182 -4.77 3.60 -14.88
C GLU A 182 -3.56 4.46 -14.43
N ALA A 183 -2.50 3.85 -13.88
CA ALA A 183 -1.38 4.54 -13.24
C ALA A 183 -0.29 5.01 -14.23
N LYS A 184 -0.63 5.96 -15.13
CA LYS A 184 0.25 6.37 -16.24
C LYS A 184 1.58 7.03 -15.85
N ASN A 185 1.67 7.60 -14.65
CA ASN A 185 2.86 8.31 -14.16
C ASN A 185 3.44 7.66 -12.90
N LEU A 186 3.41 6.33 -12.85
CA LEU A 186 3.89 5.53 -11.73
C LEU A 186 5.30 4.99 -12.00
N THR A 187 6.21 5.21 -11.05
CA THR A 187 7.54 4.59 -11.01
C THR A 187 7.64 3.69 -9.78
N ILE A 188 7.93 2.41 -10.01
CA ILE A 188 8.17 1.44 -8.93
C ILE A 188 9.65 1.44 -8.55
N VAL A 189 9.92 1.48 -7.24
CA VAL A 189 11.25 1.24 -6.68
C VAL A 189 11.16 0.20 -5.58
N THR A 190 12.24 -0.53 -5.32
CA THR A 190 12.27 -1.61 -4.32
C THR A 190 13.39 -1.40 -3.32
N CYS A 191 13.20 -1.89 -2.09
CA CYS A 191 14.19 -1.80 -1.03
C CYS A 191 15.35 -2.82 -1.15
N SER A 192 15.27 -3.74 -2.11
CA SER A 192 16.30 -4.75 -2.34
C SER A 192 16.26 -5.31 -3.76
N ASN A 193 17.40 -5.79 -4.24
CA ASN A 193 17.49 -6.49 -5.54
C ASN A 193 16.60 -7.74 -5.58
N TRP A 194 16.46 -8.45 -4.44
CA TRP A 194 15.57 -9.61 -4.36
C TRP A 194 14.11 -9.23 -4.63
N LEU A 195 13.59 -8.20 -3.95
CA LEU A 195 12.20 -7.77 -4.15
C LEU A 195 12.00 -7.21 -5.57
N GLY A 196 12.99 -6.49 -6.10
CA GLY A 196 12.99 -6.02 -7.48
C GLY A 196 12.91 -7.16 -8.50
N ASN A 197 13.65 -8.25 -8.28
CA ASN A 197 13.60 -9.43 -9.15
C ASN A 197 12.26 -10.16 -9.07
N MET A 198 11.61 -10.19 -7.89
CA MET A 198 10.27 -10.76 -7.74
C MET A 198 9.21 -9.88 -8.43
N ALA A 199 9.29 -8.55 -8.25
CA ALA A 199 8.36 -7.62 -8.88
C ALA A 199 8.41 -7.72 -10.41
N ARG A 200 9.60 -7.79 -11.02
CA ARG A 200 9.79 -7.94 -12.48
C ARG A 200 9.23 -9.23 -13.06
N GLN A 201 9.03 -10.26 -12.24
CA GLN A 201 8.43 -11.52 -12.70
C GLN A 201 6.90 -11.45 -12.66
N SER A 202 6.32 -10.46 -11.98
CA SER A 202 4.88 -10.31 -11.92
C SER A 202 4.33 -9.80 -13.25
N SER A 203 3.17 -10.31 -13.64
CA SER A 203 2.36 -9.76 -14.73
C SER A 203 1.77 -8.37 -14.43
N LEU A 204 1.86 -7.89 -13.18
CA LEU A 204 1.33 -6.59 -12.78
C LEU A 204 2.30 -5.42 -12.96
N LEU A 205 3.62 -5.65 -12.94
CA LEU A 205 4.66 -4.62 -12.84
C LEU A 205 5.80 -4.77 -13.86
#